data_AF-A0A2A5M8L0-F1
#
_entry.id   AF-A0A2A5M8L0-F1
#
_cell.length_a   1.000
_cell.length_b   1.000
_cell.length_c   1.000
_cell.angle_alpha   90.00
_cell.angle_beta   90.00
_cell.angle_gamma   90.00
#
_symmetry.space_group_name_H-M   'P 1'
#
loop_
_entity.id
_entity.type
_entity.pdbx_description
1 polymer ?
#
loop_
_entity_poly.entity_id
_entity_poly.type
_entity_poly.pdbx_seq_one_letter_code
_entity_poly.pdbx_strand_id
1 'polypeptide(L)'
;RLVISQFNPKTIRIVVYAKEKIPIDISFKEEKIIFSKEITSQKKTEQVGKISEKKQDQKTEIKTKVLEIKKQDKKTNNEKEDQGPLYVLDVDKISNAVVLNLSDDLDEKEIAIFETKDQKFRYVVSFKGVLEGNRKSFTFGQNTIVVTQYNPKIVRVVLSTPKEFKLLKKLDNKNLTLGFHAQTSSQSVDKKATQSFNKTLSTR
;
A
#
# COMPACT_ATOMS: atom_id res chain seq x y z
N ARG A 1 5.86 -28.22 4.05
CA ARG A 1 5.36 -28.13 5.46
C ARG A 1 4.23 -27.13 5.49
N LEU A 2 3.09 -27.46 6.09
CA LEU A 2 2.00 -26.52 6.35
C LEU A 2 2.05 -26.07 7.82
N VAL A 3 1.69 -24.82 8.11
CA VAL A 3 1.55 -24.28 9.47
C VAL A 3 0.27 -23.46 9.53
N ILE A 4 -0.56 -23.69 10.55
CA ILE A 4 -1.75 -22.89 10.87
C ILE A 4 -1.47 -22.15 12.18
N SER A 5 -1.75 -20.85 12.23
CA SER A 5 -1.62 -20.05 13.45
C SER A 5 -2.64 -18.92 13.50
N GLN A 6 -2.99 -18.47 14.70
CA GLN A 6 -3.79 -17.26 14.87
C GLN A 6 -2.92 -16.04 14.55
N PHE A 7 -3.40 -15.14 13.67
CA PHE A 7 -2.74 -13.87 13.37
C PHE A 7 -3.31 -12.72 14.21
N ASN A 8 -4.63 -12.73 14.43
CA ASN A 8 -5.33 -11.88 15.38
C ASN A 8 -6.69 -12.55 15.76
N PRO A 9 -7.47 -12.02 16.71
CA PRO A 9 -8.74 -12.62 17.14
C PRO A 9 -9.79 -12.89 16.04
N LYS A 10 -9.67 -12.26 14.87
CA LYS A 10 -10.57 -12.42 13.71
C LYS A 10 -9.84 -12.91 12.45
N THR A 11 -8.61 -13.45 12.55
CA THR A 11 -7.85 -13.90 11.38
C THR A 11 -6.91 -15.05 11.71
N ILE A 12 -7.04 -16.15 10.96
CA ILE A 12 -6.09 -17.27 10.94
C ILE A 12 -5.11 -17.05 9.78
N ARG A 13 -3.83 -17.32 10.02
CA ARG A 13 -2.77 -17.37 9.00
C ARG A 13 -2.44 -18.83 8.70
N ILE A 14 -2.44 -19.19 7.43
CA ILE A 14 -1.99 -20.49 6.94
C ILE A 14 -0.74 -20.25 6.09
N VAL A 15 0.35 -20.96 6.38
CA VAL A 15 1.64 -20.81 5.70
C VAL A 15 2.05 -22.15 5.09
N VAL A 16 2.26 -22.17 3.78
CA VAL A 16 2.72 -23.35 3.04
C VAL A 16 4.19 -23.14 2.64
N TYR A 17 5.08 -23.89 3.30
CA TYR A 17 6.50 -23.94 2.98
C TYR A 17 6.77 -25.03 1.95
N ALA A 18 7.29 -24.63 0.78
CA ALA A 18 7.80 -25.49 -0.28
C ALA A 18 9.26 -25.08 -0.63
N LYS A 19 10.01 -25.96 -1.29
CA LYS A 19 11.35 -25.63 -1.80
C LYS A 19 11.32 -24.78 -3.08
N GLU A 20 10.23 -24.90 -3.83
CA GLU A 20 9.99 -24.30 -5.15
C GLU A 20 8.57 -23.72 -5.18
N LYS A 21 8.25 -22.89 -6.18
CA LYS A 21 6.91 -22.32 -6.34
C LYS A 21 5.90 -23.41 -6.74
N ILE A 22 4.94 -23.71 -5.86
CA ILE A 22 3.85 -24.65 -6.13
C ILE A 22 2.57 -23.85 -6.46
N PRO A 23 1.86 -24.17 -7.55
CA PRO A 23 0.52 -23.64 -7.78
C PRO A 23 -0.49 -24.32 -6.85
N ILE A 24 -1.28 -23.51 -6.14
CA ILE A 24 -2.23 -23.96 -5.12
C ILE A 24 -3.60 -23.37 -5.45
N ASP A 25 -4.58 -24.24 -5.63
CA ASP A 25 -6.00 -23.88 -5.72
C ASP A 25 -6.64 -23.94 -4.32
N ILE A 26 -7.63 -23.08 -4.07
CA ILE A 26 -8.28 -22.89 -2.77
C ILE A 26 -9.79 -22.83 -3.00
N SER A 27 -10.51 -23.86 -2.53
CA SER A 27 -11.96 -23.94 -2.66
C SER A 27 -12.66 -24.07 -1.30
N PHE A 28 -13.91 -23.60 -1.25
CA PHE A 28 -14.75 -23.60 -0.05
C PHE A 28 -15.97 -24.50 -0.31
N LYS A 29 -16.19 -25.51 0.54
CA LYS A 29 -17.34 -26.41 0.48
C LYS A 29 -17.73 -26.86 1.89
N GLU A 30 -19.01 -26.83 2.22
CA GLU A 30 -19.55 -27.41 3.47
C GLU A 30 -18.73 -27.01 4.71
N GLU A 31 -18.55 -25.69 4.90
CA GLU A 31 -17.78 -25.08 5.99
C GLU A 31 -16.26 -25.42 6.03
N LYS A 32 -15.77 -26.24 5.09
CA LYS A 32 -14.36 -26.63 4.94
C LYS A 32 -13.64 -25.77 3.91
N ILE A 33 -12.37 -25.50 4.17
CA ILE A 33 -11.42 -24.91 3.22
C ILE A 33 -10.54 -26.03 2.68
N ILE A 34 -10.49 -26.20 1.36
CA ILE A 34 -9.76 -27.25 0.67
C ILE A 34 -8.60 -26.62 -0.10
N PHE A 35 -7.39 -27.16 0.08
CA PHE A 35 -6.18 -26.73 -0.61
C PHE A 35 -5.74 -27.81 -1.60
N SER A 36 -5.87 -27.53 -2.89
CA SER A 36 -5.48 -28.43 -3.98
C SER A 36 -4.07 -28.06 -4.47
N LYS A 37 -3.20 -29.03 -4.78
CA LYS A 37 -2.09 -28.75 -5.70
C LYS A 37 -2.69 -28.68 -7.10
N GLU A 38 -2.43 -27.61 -7.85
CA GLU A 38 -2.85 -27.56 -9.25
C GLU A 38 -2.00 -28.56 -10.06
N ILE A 39 -2.66 -29.46 -10.80
CA ILE A 39 -2.00 -30.47 -11.64
C ILE A 39 -2.34 -30.15 -13.09
N THR A 40 -1.41 -29.49 -13.78
CA THR A 40 -1.51 -29.19 -15.22
C THR A 40 -1.34 -30.48 -16.03
N SER A 41 -2.44 -31.21 -16.22
CA SER A 41 -2.51 -32.44 -17.02
C SER A 41 -3.85 -32.53 -17.73
N GLN A 42 -3.81 -32.44 -19.07
CA GLN A 42 -5.00 -32.42 -19.91
C GLN A 42 -5.53 -33.83 -20.17
N LYS A 43 -6.80 -34.13 -19.80
CA LYS A 43 -7.85 -34.73 -20.67
C LYS A 43 -9.10 -35.21 -19.90
N LYS A 44 -10.28 -34.75 -20.35
CA LYS A 44 -11.52 -35.50 -20.72
C LYS A 44 -12.12 -36.56 -19.75
N THR A 45 -13.45 -36.72 -19.56
CA THR A 45 -14.65 -36.10 -20.22
C THR A 45 -15.90 -36.10 -19.29
N GLU A 46 -17.05 -35.67 -19.81
CA GLU A 46 -18.33 -35.36 -19.12
C GLU A 46 -19.17 -36.54 -18.58
N GLN A 47 -20.04 -36.25 -17.61
CA GLN A 47 -21.51 -36.47 -17.62
C GLN A 47 -22.13 -35.80 -16.37
N VAL A 48 -23.25 -35.05 -16.33
CA VAL A 48 -24.51 -34.88 -17.12
C VAL A 48 -25.71 -35.68 -16.56
N GLY A 49 -26.72 -34.93 -16.09
CA GLY A 49 -28.01 -35.35 -15.50
C GLY A 49 -28.58 -34.14 -14.71
N LYS A 50 -29.65 -33.40 -15.06
CA LYS A 50 -30.94 -33.70 -15.74
C LYS A 50 -31.73 -34.74 -14.92
N ILE A 51 -32.82 -34.41 -14.24
CA ILE A 51 -34.16 -33.96 -14.73
C ILE A 51 -34.86 -33.19 -13.57
N SER A 52 -35.52 -32.03 -13.80
CA SER A 52 -37.00 -31.82 -13.87
C SER A 52 -37.80 -32.28 -12.61
N GLU A 53 -38.89 -31.64 -12.12
CA GLU A 53 -39.81 -30.57 -12.61
C GLU A 53 -40.68 -30.09 -11.40
N LYS A 54 -41.72 -29.22 -11.36
CA LYS A 54 -42.58 -28.44 -12.31
C LYS A 54 -43.41 -27.36 -11.52
N LYS A 55 -43.84 -26.26 -12.17
CA LYS A 55 -45.09 -25.46 -11.89
C LYS A 55 -45.22 -24.67 -10.55
N GLN A 56 -46.08 -23.63 -10.39
CA GLN A 56 -46.95 -22.88 -11.34
C GLN A 56 -47.19 -21.39 -10.92
N ASP A 57 -47.51 -20.55 -11.91
CA ASP A 57 -48.07 -19.17 -11.95
C ASP A 57 -48.73 -18.54 -10.69
N GLN A 58 -48.50 -17.23 -10.51
CA GLN A 58 -49.56 -16.22 -10.78
C GLN A 58 -49.02 -14.79 -10.98
N LYS A 59 -49.87 -13.89 -11.53
CA LYS A 59 -49.52 -12.59 -12.12
C LYS A 59 -50.58 -11.53 -11.80
N THR A 60 -50.18 -10.41 -11.18
CA THR A 60 -50.95 -9.15 -11.21
C THR A 60 -50.06 -7.91 -11.13
N GLU A 61 -50.32 -6.90 -11.95
CA GLU A 61 -49.73 -5.56 -11.87
C GLU A 61 -50.69 -4.60 -11.14
N ILE A 62 -50.19 -3.67 -10.32
CA ILE A 62 -50.82 -2.35 -10.11
C ILE A 62 -49.70 -1.28 -10.06
N LYS A 63 -49.91 -0.14 -10.72
CA LYS A 63 -49.01 1.02 -10.72
C LYS A 63 -49.70 2.22 -10.08
N THR A 64 -49.06 2.89 -9.12
CA THR A 64 -49.45 4.26 -8.73
C THR A 64 -48.23 5.16 -8.45
N LYS A 65 -48.27 6.32 -9.12
CA LYS A 65 -47.61 7.62 -8.84
C LYS A 65 -47.57 8.03 -7.34
N VAL A 66 -46.85 9.07 -6.88
CA VAL A 66 -45.64 9.88 -7.24
C VAL A 66 -45.66 11.14 -6.32
N LEU A 67 -44.53 11.86 -6.18
CA LEU A 67 -44.28 13.05 -5.33
C LEU A 67 -44.05 12.70 -3.82
N GLU A 68 -42.91 13.00 -3.16
CA GLU A 68 -42.14 14.26 -3.00
C GLU A 68 -42.75 15.15 -1.88
N ILE A 69 -42.04 15.54 -0.81
CA ILE A 69 -41.25 16.81 -0.75
C ILE A 69 -40.32 16.87 0.49
N LYS A 70 -39.05 17.26 0.24
CA LYS A 70 -38.06 18.05 1.04
C LYS A 70 -38.12 17.91 2.58
N LYS A 71 -37.03 17.47 3.24
CA LYS A 71 -35.94 18.31 3.83
C LYS A 71 -34.95 17.42 4.61
N GLN A 72 -33.68 17.77 4.92
CA GLN A 72 -32.73 18.81 4.43
C GLN A 72 -31.28 18.38 4.81
N ASP A 73 -30.26 19.05 4.26
CA ASP A 73 -28.84 19.13 4.69
C ASP A 73 -28.17 17.99 5.48
N LYS A 74 -27.27 17.24 4.82
CA LYS A 74 -25.98 16.87 5.42
C LYS A 74 -24.88 16.57 4.39
N LYS A 75 -23.80 17.35 4.50
CA LYS A 75 -22.41 17.13 4.04
C LYS A 75 -22.17 16.12 2.91
N THR A 76 -21.64 16.62 1.79
CA THR A 76 -20.79 15.86 0.86
C THR A 76 -19.49 15.41 1.53
N ASN A 77 -19.56 14.33 2.31
CA ASN A 77 -18.40 13.45 2.47
C ASN A 77 -18.23 12.70 1.15
N ASN A 78 -17.28 13.12 0.31
CA ASN A 78 -16.76 12.27 -0.76
C ASN A 78 -15.86 11.19 -0.13
N GLU A 79 -16.46 10.26 0.61
CA GLU A 79 -15.79 9.02 0.99
C GLU A 79 -15.61 8.19 -0.29
N LYS A 80 -14.36 7.80 -0.58
CA LYS A 80 -14.01 6.85 -1.64
C LYS A 80 -14.47 5.44 -1.20
N GLU A 81 -15.78 5.25 -1.11
CA GLU A 81 -16.38 4.10 -0.39
C GLU A 81 -16.24 2.76 -1.13
N ASP A 82 -15.89 2.80 -2.42
CA ASP A 82 -15.83 1.64 -3.33
C ASP A 82 -14.42 1.38 -3.90
N GLN A 83 -13.37 1.98 -3.30
CA GLN A 83 -11.99 1.62 -3.62
C GLN A 83 -11.48 0.54 -2.64
N GLY A 84 -10.78 -0.46 -3.18
CA GLY A 84 -10.17 -1.53 -2.40
C GLY A 84 -9.12 -1.02 -1.41
N PRO A 85 -8.74 -1.83 -0.40
CA PRO A 85 -7.71 -1.43 0.56
C PRO A 85 -6.39 -1.15 -0.15
N LEU A 86 -5.75 -0.03 0.16
CA LEU A 86 -4.43 0.32 -0.35
C LEU A 86 -3.38 -0.71 0.08
N TYR A 87 -2.62 -1.28 -0.85
CA TYR A 87 -1.51 -2.18 -0.58
C TYR A 87 -0.16 -1.48 -0.75
N VAL A 88 0.81 -1.81 0.11
CA VAL A 88 2.24 -1.56 -0.12
C VAL A 88 2.82 -2.86 -0.67
N LEU A 89 3.03 -2.89 -1.98
CA LEU A 89 3.43 -4.07 -2.75
C LEU A 89 4.91 -4.42 -2.49
N ASP A 90 5.79 -3.41 -2.58
CA ASP A 90 7.21 -3.57 -2.23
C ASP A 90 7.79 -2.31 -1.56
N VAL A 91 9.02 -2.43 -1.04
CA VAL A 91 9.76 -1.39 -0.36
C VAL A 91 11.22 -1.41 -0.78
N ASP A 92 11.60 -0.53 -1.70
CA ASP A 92 12.96 -0.39 -2.20
C ASP A 92 13.84 0.42 -1.24
N LYS A 93 15.15 0.14 -1.25
CA LYS A 93 16.16 0.90 -0.49
C LYS A 93 16.96 1.81 -1.41
N ILE A 94 16.91 3.12 -1.16
CA ILE A 94 17.72 4.14 -1.84
C ILE A 94 18.60 4.89 -0.82
N SER A 95 19.57 5.69 -1.27
CA SER A 95 20.76 6.12 -0.47
C SER A 95 20.53 6.47 1.01
N ASN A 96 19.50 7.25 1.35
CA ASN A 96 19.13 7.62 2.73
C ASN A 96 17.61 7.48 2.99
N ALA A 97 16.92 6.65 2.22
CA ALA A 97 15.46 6.54 2.25
C ALA A 97 14.97 5.15 1.81
N VAL A 98 13.68 4.92 1.99
CA VAL A 98 12.94 3.83 1.36
C VAL A 98 11.87 4.39 0.43
N VAL A 99 11.57 3.67 -0.65
CA VAL A 99 10.42 3.96 -1.52
C VAL A 99 9.40 2.86 -1.29
N LEU A 100 8.19 3.23 -0.87
CA LEU A 100 7.07 2.30 -0.74
C LEU A 100 6.28 2.33 -2.04
N ASN A 101 6.26 1.20 -2.76
CA ASN A 101 5.56 1.03 -4.02
C ASN A 101 4.12 0.60 -3.70
N LEU A 102 3.13 1.40 -4.12
CA LEU A 102 1.72 1.26 -3.71
C LEU A 102 0.86 0.67 -4.83
N SER A 103 -0.26 0.04 -4.47
CA SER A 103 -1.27 -0.40 -5.45
C SER A 103 -2.08 0.76 -6.03
N ASP A 104 -2.29 1.82 -5.25
CA ASP A 104 -3.10 2.98 -5.63
C ASP A 104 -2.58 4.31 -5.06
N ASP A 105 -3.18 5.42 -5.51
CA ASP A 105 -2.76 6.76 -5.11
C ASP A 105 -3.17 7.06 -3.66
N LEU A 106 -2.24 7.61 -2.87
CA LEU A 106 -2.40 7.87 -1.44
C LEU A 106 -2.48 9.38 -1.17
N ASP A 107 -3.65 9.87 -0.76
CA ASP A 107 -3.84 11.29 -0.45
C ASP A 107 -2.95 11.76 0.72
N GLU A 108 -2.27 12.90 0.58
CA GLU A 108 -1.34 13.41 1.60
C GLU A 108 -1.98 13.60 2.99
N LYS A 109 -3.29 13.82 3.03
CA LYS A 109 -4.12 14.00 4.23
C LYS A 109 -4.35 12.70 5.02
N GLU A 110 -4.16 11.54 4.40
CA GLU A 110 -4.28 10.23 5.05
C GLU A 110 -2.97 9.77 5.72
N ILE A 111 -1.88 10.50 5.51
CA ILE A 111 -0.55 10.22 6.07
C ILE A 111 -0.41 10.94 7.41
N ALA A 112 -0.72 10.25 8.50
CA ALA A 112 -0.44 10.73 9.85
C ALA A 112 1.07 10.66 10.14
N ILE A 113 1.64 11.74 10.68
CA ILE A 113 3.05 11.85 11.05
C ILE A 113 3.13 12.27 12.51
N PHE A 114 3.91 11.54 13.30
CA PHE A 114 4.16 11.81 14.71
C PHE A 114 5.67 11.80 14.99
N GLU A 115 6.12 12.72 15.83
CA GLU A 115 7.52 12.85 16.26
C GLU A 115 7.66 12.41 17.71
N THR A 116 8.74 11.71 18.05
CA THR A 116 9.04 11.35 19.44
C THR A 116 10.53 11.27 19.72
N LYS A 117 10.93 11.82 20.88
CA LYS A 117 12.31 11.90 21.36
C LYS A 117 12.39 11.22 22.72
N ASP A 118 12.54 9.90 22.65
CA ASP A 118 12.78 8.98 23.76
C ASP A 118 14.31 8.66 23.75
N GLN A 119 14.76 7.44 24.05
CA GLN A 119 16.15 6.98 23.88
C GLN A 119 16.78 7.28 22.50
N LYS A 120 15.94 7.47 21.47
CA LYS A 120 16.32 7.87 20.10
C LYS A 120 15.28 8.85 19.57
N PHE A 121 15.71 9.73 18.67
CA PHE A 121 14.79 10.60 17.92
C PHE A 121 14.13 9.79 16.80
N ARG A 122 12.80 9.85 16.70
CA ARG A 122 12.01 9.03 15.77
C ARG A 122 10.90 9.83 15.10
N TYR A 123 10.72 9.63 13.79
CA TYR A 123 9.43 9.89 13.13
C TYR A 123 8.67 8.59 12.95
N VAL A 124 7.38 8.63 13.28
CA VAL A 124 6.40 7.57 13.06
C VAL A 124 5.41 8.06 12.02
N VAL A 125 5.51 7.53 10.81
CA VAL A 125 4.57 7.77 9.71
C VAL A 125 3.57 6.62 9.71
N SER A 126 2.28 6.89 9.52
CA SER A 126 1.23 5.86 9.48
C SER A 126 0.09 6.27 8.56
N PHE A 127 -0.42 5.33 7.77
CA PHE A 127 -1.51 5.55 6.82
C PHE A 127 -2.38 4.29 6.70
N LYS A 128 -3.58 4.43 6.13
CA LYS A 128 -4.49 3.30 5.90
C LYS A 128 -3.91 2.37 4.82
N GLY A 129 -3.88 1.07 5.09
CA GLY A 129 -3.46 0.08 4.10
C GLY A 129 -2.95 -1.23 4.68
N VAL A 130 -2.51 -2.11 3.78
CA VAL A 130 -1.95 -3.43 4.04
C VAL A 130 -0.52 -3.51 3.49
N LEU A 131 0.43 -3.94 4.32
CA LEU A 131 1.81 -4.22 3.91
C LEU A 131 1.87 -5.64 3.34
N GLU A 132 2.31 -5.79 2.10
CA GLU A 132 2.53 -7.11 1.52
C GLU A 132 3.77 -7.79 2.13
N GLY A 133 3.64 -9.09 2.43
CA GLY A 133 4.71 -9.89 3.03
C GLY A 133 4.88 -9.67 4.54
N ASN A 134 6.10 -9.37 4.96
CA ASN A 134 6.51 -9.27 6.37
C ASN A 134 7.16 -7.91 6.67
N ARG A 135 7.33 -7.61 7.97
CA ARG A 135 8.07 -6.43 8.45
C ARG A 135 9.46 -6.33 7.81
N LYS A 136 9.74 -5.23 7.10
CA LYS A 136 11.04 -4.91 6.48
C LYS A 136 11.81 -3.93 7.37
N SER A 137 13.14 -4.02 7.37
CA SER A 137 14.01 -3.20 8.23
C SER A 137 15.29 -2.85 7.48
N PHE A 138 15.62 -1.55 7.43
CA PHE A 138 16.69 -1.01 6.61
C PHE A 138 17.62 -0.14 7.46
N THR A 139 18.94 -0.34 7.32
CA THR A 139 19.96 0.37 8.10
C THR A 139 20.77 1.31 7.20
N PHE A 140 21.05 2.51 7.72
CA PHE A 140 21.71 3.64 7.06
C PHE A 140 22.74 4.22 8.04
N GLY A 141 23.89 3.54 8.17
CA GLY A 141 24.85 3.81 9.24
C GLY A 141 24.20 3.57 10.62
N GLN A 142 24.13 4.61 11.45
CA GLN A 142 23.49 4.56 12.78
C GLN A 142 21.97 4.76 12.75
N ASN A 143 21.41 5.12 11.59
CA ASN A 143 19.98 5.39 11.39
C ASN A 143 19.26 4.13 10.87
N THR A 144 17.99 3.95 11.21
CA THR A 144 17.18 2.81 10.74
C THR A 144 15.79 3.23 10.30
N ILE A 145 15.26 2.54 9.28
CA ILE A 145 13.86 2.64 8.85
C ILE A 145 13.21 1.27 8.94
N VAL A 146 12.09 1.18 9.64
CA VAL A 146 11.31 -0.07 9.81
C VAL A 146 9.94 0.13 9.17
N VAL A 147 9.55 -0.74 8.24
CA VAL A 147 8.20 -0.78 7.66
C VAL A 147 7.48 -2.00 8.20
N THR A 148 6.30 -1.80 8.80
CA THR A 148 5.52 -2.88 9.42
C THR A 148 4.03 -2.63 9.28
N GLN A 149 3.23 -3.71 9.22
CA GLN A 149 1.83 -3.62 9.62
C GLN A 149 1.79 -3.24 11.12
N TYR A 150 1.00 -2.24 11.51
CA TYR A 150 0.77 -1.87 12.91
C TYR A 150 -0.49 -2.52 13.46
N ASN A 151 -1.56 -2.48 12.67
CA ASN A 151 -2.78 -3.26 12.85
C ASN A 151 -3.32 -3.62 11.45
N PRO A 152 -4.31 -4.54 11.29
CA PRO A 152 -4.75 -5.01 9.96
C PRO A 152 -5.27 -3.96 8.97
N LYS A 153 -5.43 -2.68 9.36
CA LYS A 153 -5.81 -1.57 8.46
C LYS A 153 -4.78 -0.44 8.38
N ILE A 154 -3.66 -0.51 9.11
CA ILE A 154 -2.66 0.56 9.19
C ILE A 154 -1.25 0.02 8.94
N VAL A 155 -0.60 0.56 7.91
CA VAL A 155 0.86 0.44 7.72
C VAL A 155 1.55 1.54 8.53
N ARG A 156 2.69 1.21 9.13
CA ARG A 156 3.53 2.14 9.90
C ARG A 156 4.98 2.06 9.46
N VAL A 157 5.57 3.22 9.21
CA VAL A 157 6.99 3.40 8.93
C VAL A 157 7.61 4.16 10.09
N VAL A 158 8.64 3.58 10.72
CA VAL A 158 9.37 4.20 11.84
C VAL A 158 10.79 4.49 11.41
N LEU A 159 11.13 5.77 11.32
CA LEU A 159 12.48 6.26 11.03
C LEU A 159 13.13 6.63 12.36
N SER A 160 14.25 6.02 12.73
CA SER A 160 14.93 6.18 14.02
C SER A 160 16.39 6.62 13.85
N THR A 161 16.85 7.51 14.71
CA THR A 161 18.17 8.16 14.63
C THR A 161 18.74 8.46 16.02
N PRO A 162 20.08 8.57 16.17
CA PRO A 162 20.70 9.06 17.41
C PRO A 162 20.61 10.60 17.57
N LYS A 163 20.39 11.34 16.48
CA LYS A 163 20.35 12.80 16.43
C LYS A 163 19.11 13.29 15.69
N GLU A 164 18.60 14.43 16.10
CA GLU A 164 17.49 15.15 15.46
C GLU A 164 17.74 15.36 13.94
N PHE A 165 16.70 15.15 13.13
CA PHE A 165 16.78 15.23 11.67
C PHE A 165 15.46 15.72 11.08
N LYS A 166 15.47 16.22 9.84
CA LYS A 166 14.24 16.53 9.09
C LYS A 166 13.78 15.31 8.30
N LEU A 167 12.50 14.96 8.41
CA LEU A 167 11.88 13.91 7.61
C LEU A 167 11.93 14.27 6.12
N LEU A 168 12.50 13.40 5.30
CA LEU A 168 12.24 13.39 3.87
C LEU A 168 10.92 12.64 3.64
N LYS A 169 9.87 13.36 3.25
CA LYS A 169 8.62 12.82 2.69
C LYS A 169 8.53 13.29 1.24
N LYS A 170 8.32 12.37 0.30
CA LYS A 170 7.83 12.70 -1.05
C LYS A 170 6.76 11.68 -1.43
N LEU A 171 5.67 12.18 -1.99
CA LEU A 171 4.63 11.39 -2.65
C LEU A 171 4.72 11.70 -4.14
N ASP A 172 4.79 10.68 -4.98
CA ASP A 172 4.91 10.83 -6.43
C ASP A 172 4.17 9.65 -7.10
N ASN A 173 3.00 9.94 -7.68
CA ASN A 173 2.06 8.92 -8.16
C ASN A 173 1.83 7.85 -7.05
N LYS A 174 1.99 6.57 -7.40
CA LYS A 174 1.85 5.42 -6.50
C LYS A 174 3.10 5.12 -5.65
N ASN A 175 4.00 6.09 -5.46
CA ASN A 175 5.23 5.90 -4.69
C ASN A 175 5.33 6.87 -3.50
N LEU A 176 5.48 6.32 -2.29
CA LEU A 176 5.73 7.09 -1.07
C LEU A 176 7.19 6.91 -0.62
N THR A 177 8.02 7.93 -0.89
CA THR A 177 9.41 7.97 -0.43
C THR A 177 9.50 8.54 0.99
N LEU A 178 10.13 7.80 1.90
CA LEU A 178 10.35 8.19 3.30
C LEU A 178 11.82 8.00 3.70
N GLY A 179 12.46 9.03 4.24
CA GLY A 179 13.87 8.94 4.62
C GLY A 179 14.40 10.05 5.52
N PHE A 180 15.71 10.07 5.65
CA PHE A 180 16.45 11.14 6.32
C PHE A 180 16.79 12.21 5.28
N HIS A 181 16.43 13.47 5.51
CA HIS A 181 16.85 14.54 4.60
C HIS A 181 18.38 14.63 4.60
N ALA A 182 19.00 14.44 3.44
CA ALA A 182 20.44 14.60 3.30
C ALA A 182 20.83 16.05 3.64
N GLN A 183 21.87 16.24 4.44
CA GLN A 183 22.52 17.54 4.56
C GLN A 183 23.33 17.77 3.29
N THR A 184 22.74 18.46 2.31
CA THR A 184 23.39 18.81 1.05
C THR A 184 24.41 19.91 1.28
N SER A 185 25.67 19.52 1.51
CA SER A 185 26.83 20.42 1.54
C SER A 185 27.20 20.89 0.12
N SER A 186 26.24 21.49 -0.59
CA SER A 186 26.37 21.94 -1.97
C SER A 186 25.26 22.92 -2.39
N GLN A 187 25.43 24.21 -2.05
CA GLN A 187 24.97 25.29 -2.94
C GLN A 187 26.07 25.61 -3.95
N SER A 188 26.42 24.63 -4.79
CA SER A 188 27.23 24.86 -5.98
C SER A 188 26.36 25.47 -7.08
N VAL A 189 26.07 26.77 -6.96
CA VAL A 189 25.42 27.51 -8.04
C VAL A 189 26.46 27.75 -9.12
N ASP A 190 26.32 27.05 -10.24
CA ASP A 190 27.15 27.23 -11.44
C ASP A 190 26.99 28.65 -12.02
N LYS A 191 27.83 29.58 -11.55
CA LYS A 191 28.08 30.83 -12.25
C LYS A 191 28.93 30.54 -13.49
N LYS A 192 28.25 30.11 -14.56
CA LYS A 192 28.81 30.06 -15.92
C LYS A 192 29.55 31.36 -16.23
N ALA A 193 30.68 31.25 -16.91
CA ALA A 193 31.48 32.39 -17.29
C ALA A 193 30.72 33.32 -18.26
N THR A 194 30.70 34.61 -17.96
CA THR A 194 30.40 35.65 -18.94
C THR A 194 31.73 36.13 -19.53
N GLN A 195 31.95 35.90 -20.82
CA GLN A 195 33.10 36.44 -21.53
C GLN A 195 32.93 37.96 -21.72
N SER A 196 33.99 38.74 -21.45
CA SER A 196 34.09 40.14 -21.84
C SER A 196 35.34 40.36 -22.70
N PHE A 197 35.23 40.03 -23.99
CA PHE A 197 36.12 40.62 -25.01
C PHE A 197 35.73 42.08 -25.25
N ASN A 198 36.66 42.86 -25.80
CA ASN A 198 36.66 44.32 -26.07
C ASN A 198 37.36 45.18 -24.98
N LYS A 199 38.19 46.16 -25.34
CA LYS A 199 38.80 46.50 -26.65
C LYS A 199 40.02 47.41 -26.40
N THR A 200 41.06 47.29 -27.23
CA THR A 200 42.22 48.20 -27.18
C THR A 200 41.84 49.64 -27.56
N LEU A 201 42.38 50.60 -26.81
CA LEU A 201 42.65 51.95 -27.29
C LEU A 201 44.04 52.40 -26.81
N SER A 202 44.66 53.28 -27.57
CA SER A 202 46.05 53.75 -27.39
C SER A 202 46.06 55.23 -26.94
N THR A 203 47.27 55.79 -26.85
CA THR A 203 47.64 57.15 -26.41
C THR A 203 47.70 57.33 -24.88
N ARG A 204 48.67 58.09 -24.34
CA ARG A 204 49.71 58.90 -25.00
C ARG A 204 51.05 58.82 -24.26
#